data_AF-A0A968X624-F1
#
_entry.id   AF-A0A968X624-F1
#
_cell.length_a   1.000
_cell.length_b   1.000
_cell.length_c   1.000
_cell.angle_alpha   90.00
_cell.angle_beta   90.00
_cell.angle_gamma   90.00
#
_symmetry.space_group_name_H-M   'P 1'
#
loop_
_entity.id
_entity.type
_entity.pdbx_description
1 polymer ?
#
loop_
_entity_poly.entity_id
_entity_poly.type
_entity_poly.pdbx_seq_one_letter_code
_entity_poly.pdbx_strand_id
1 'polypeptide(L)'
;MWINQWINQRMGRLRDVLLSLVLIMALGVAIDLPAWAVTDPYVAQYLKVLPGQQAELNDGHGGTKSFSYDELLAGKDRFGSTCLSCHVGGGDDR
;
A
#
# COMPACT_ATOMS: atom_id res chain seq x y z
N MET A 1 -17.70 45.70 -34.40
CA MET A 1 -18.33 44.96 -33.27
C MET A 1 -18.29 43.42 -33.43
N TRP A 2 -18.20 42.89 -34.65
CA TRP A 2 -18.22 41.44 -34.93
C TRP A 2 -16.92 40.66 -34.60
N ILE A 3 -15.75 41.31 -34.70
CA ILE A 3 -14.43 40.70 -34.44
C ILE A 3 -14.23 40.30 -32.97
N ASN A 4 -14.70 41.14 -32.03
CA ASN A 4 -14.54 40.85 -30.59
C ASN A 4 -15.38 39.64 -30.14
N GLN A 5 -16.53 39.40 -30.77
CA GLN A 5 -17.36 38.22 -30.47
C GLN A 5 -16.70 36.92 -30.95
N TRP A 6 -16.06 36.93 -32.12
CA TRP A 6 -15.33 35.78 -32.64
C TRP A 6 -14.11 35.43 -31.78
N ILE A 7 -13.35 36.44 -31.32
CA ILE A 7 -12.19 36.24 -30.43
C ILE A 7 -12.65 35.71 -29.07
N ASN A 8 -13.71 36.26 -28.48
CA ASN A 8 -14.25 35.79 -27.20
C ASN A 8 -14.75 34.35 -27.26
N GLN A 9 -15.39 33.94 -28.36
CA GLN A 9 -15.82 32.54 -28.54
C GLN A 9 -14.65 31.56 -28.72
N ARG A 10 -13.55 32.00 -29.35
CA ARG A 10 -12.35 31.19 -29.53
C ARG A 10 -11.57 31.03 -28.22
N MET A 11 -11.47 32.11 -27.44
CA MET A 11 -10.85 32.09 -26.11
C MET A 11 -11.65 31.28 -25.09
N GLY A 12 -12.99 31.35 -25.14
CA GLY A 12 -13.87 30.52 -24.30
C GLY A 12 -13.66 29.02 -24.54
N ARG A 13 -13.63 28.60 -25.81
CA ARG A 13 -13.35 27.21 -26.19
C ARG A 13 -11.97 26.72 -25.73
N LEU A 14 -10.94 27.56 -25.85
CA LEU A 14 -9.59 27.21 -25.39
C LEU A 14 -9.54 27.05 -23.86
N ARG A 15 -10.21 27.95 -23.13
CA ARG A 15 -10.32 27.87 -21.67
C ARG A 15 -11.02 26.59 -21.23
N ASP A 16 -12.12 26.20 -21.88
CA ASP A 16 -12.88 25.01 -21.50
C ASP A 16 -12.11 23.71 -21.79
N VAL A 17 -11.36 23.66 -22.89
CA VAL A 17 -10.45 22.54 -23.21
C VAL A 17 -9.33 22.44 -22.17
N LEU A 18 -8.70 23.56 -21.78
CA LEU A 18 -7.67 23.57 -20.76
C LEU A 18 -8.20 23.11 -19.39
N LEU A 19 -9.39 23.58 -19.00
CA LEU A 19 -10.04 23.15 -17.75
C LEU A 19 -10.35 21.65 -17.75
N SER A 20 -10.84 21.12 -18.87
CA SER A 20 -11.12 19.69 -19.02
C SER A 20 -9.84 18.86 -18.93
N LEU A 21 -8.75 19.33 -19.52
CA LEU A 21 -7.46 18.63 -19.52
C LEU A 21 -6.83 18.63 -18.13
N VAL A 22 -6.91 19.74 -17.39
CA VAL A 22 -6.50 19.82 -15.98
C VAL A 22 -7.33 18.89 -15.10
N LEU A 23 -8.65 18.82 -15.32
CA LEU A 23 -9.53 17.94 -14.55
C LEU A 23 -9.18 16.47 -14.79
N ILE A 24 -8.96 16.05 -16.03
CA ILE A 24 -8.54 14.68 -16.38
C ILE A 24 -7.18 14.36 -15.74
N MET A 25 -6.24 15.30 -15.78
CA MET A 25 -4.92 15.11 -15.17
C MET A 25 -5.01 14.97 -13.65
N ALA A 26 -5.84 15.79 -12.99
CA ALA A 26 -6.08 15.70 -11.55
C ALA A 26 -6.75 14.37 -11.15
N LEU A 27 -7.70 13.90 -11.95
CA LEU A 27 -8.36 12.60 -11.74
C LEU A 27 -7.41 11.42 -11.97
N GLY A 28 -6.52 11.50 -12.96
CA GLY A 28 -5.53 10.46 -13.24
C GLY A 28 -4.50 10.30 -12.11
N VAL A 29 -4.07 11.39 -11.49
CA VAL A 29 -3.12 11.35 -10.36
C VAL A 29 -3.73 10.70 -9.10
N ALA A 30 -5.06 10.71 -8.95
CA ALA A 30 -5.73 10.08 -7.81
C ALA A 30 -5.76 8.54 -7.87
N ILE A 31 -5.53 7.95 -9.05
CA ILE A 31 -5.58 6.49 -9.25
C ILE A 31 -4.22 5.83 -9.02
N ASP A 32 -3.14 6.61 -9.12
CA ASP A 32 -1.74 6.18 -8.92
C ASP A 32 -1.19 6.57 -7.55
N LEU A 33 -2.04 7.00 -6.61
CA LEU A 33 -1.63 6.96 -5.21
C LEU A 33 -1.24 5.50 -4.96
N PRO A 34 0.03 5.21 -4.63
CA PRO A 34 0.38 3.87 -4.23
C PRO A 34 -0.57 3.58 -3.09
N ALA A 35 -1.42 2.56 -3.22
CA ALA A 35 -2.10 2.00 -2.08
C ALA A 35 -0.96 1.53 -1.18
N TRP A 36 -0.45 2.43 -0.34
CA TRP A 36 0.70 2.19 0.50
C TRP A 36 0.29 0.94 1.24
N ALA A 37 0.96 -0.16 0.90
CA ALA A 37 0.65 -1.48 1.40
C ALA A 37 0.42 -1.30 2.89
N VAL A 38 -0.82 -1.43 3.34
CA VAL A 38 -1.19 -1.14 4.73
C VAL A 38 -0.30 -2.05 5.54
N THR A 39 0.72 -1.46 6.15
CA THR A 39 1.73 -2.22 6.84
C THR A 39 1.05 -2.79 8.06
N ASP A 40 1.02 -4.11 8.16
CA ASP A 40 0.55 -4.76 9.37
C ASP A 40 1.41 -4.27 10.54
N PRO A 41 0.80 -3.60 11.52
CA PRO A 41 1.53 -2.92 12.57
C PRO A 41 2.28 -3.93 13.45
N TYR A 42 1.79 -5.18 13.57
CA TYR A 42 2.47 -6.19 14.36
C TYR A 42 3.78 -6.62 13.69
N VAL A 43 3.74 -6.94 12.40
CA VAL A 43 4.94 -7.34 11.64
C VAL A 43 5.96 -6.20 11.59
N ALA A 44 5.50 -4.96 11.35
CA ALA A 44 6.38 -3.80 11.28
C ALA A 44 6.99 -3.41 12.64
N GLN A 45 6.20 -3.41 13.72
CA GLN A 45 6.66 -2.93 15.02
C GLN A 45 7.44 -3.99 15.79
N TYR A 46 6.99 -5.24 15.78
CA TYR A 46 7.56 -6.30 16.62
C TYR A 46 8.54 -7.19 15.86
N LEU A 47 8.22 -7.56 14.61
CA LEU A 47 9.13 -8.35 13.77
C LEU A 47 10.13 -7.48 13.00
N LYS A 48 9.90 -6.17 12.93
CA LYS A 48 10.76 -5.17 12.27
C LYS A 48 11.03 -5.47 10.79
N VAL A 49 10.06 -6.11 10.13
CA VAL A 49 10.11 -6.38 8.69
C VAL A 49 9.09 -5.49 8.01
N LEU A 50 9.54 -4.72 7.01
CA LEU A 50 8.69 -3.90 6.17
C LEU A 50 8.39 -4.61 4.83
N PRO A 51 7.35 -4.20 4.09
CA PRO A 51 7.08 -4.72 2.75
C PRO A 51 8.34 -4.70 1.87
N GLY A 52 8.62 -5.81 1.19
CA GLY A 52 9.81 -5.99 0.37
C GLY A 52 11.10 -6.37 1.12
N GLN A 53 11.07 -6.44 2.46
CA GLN A 53 12.18 -6.95 3.27
C GLN A 53 12.02 -8.44 3.60
N GLN A 54 13.10 -9.04 4.07
CA GLN A 54 13.15 -10.41 4.55
C GLN A 54 13.74 -10.45 5.97
N ALA A 55 13.27 -11.39 6.78
CA ALA A 55 13.87 -11.72 8.08
C ALA A 55 14.54 -13.09 8.02
N GLU A 56 15.74 -13.18 8.60
CA GLU A 56 16.37 -14.47 8.89
C GLU A 56 15.97 -14.92 10.29
N LEU A 57 15.30 -16.07 10.38
CA LEU A 57 14.86 -16.70 11.62
C LEU A 57 15.53 -18.06 11.78
N ASN A 58 15.76 -18.48 13.02
CA ASN A 58 16.25 -19.84 13.28
C ASN A 58 15.17 -20.86 12.90
N ASP A 59 15.57 -21.93 12.21
CA ASP A 59 14.64 -22.96 11.74
C ASP A 59 14.28 -24.02 12.80
N GLY A 60 14.78 -23.86 14.04
CA GLY A 60 14.60 -24.81 15.14
C GLY A 60 15.48 -26.06 15.05
N HIS A 61 16.26 -26.21 13.98
CA HIS A 61 17.13 -27.36 13.71
C HIS A 61 18.62 -26.96 13.64
N GLY A 62 18.95 -25.75 14.10
CA GLY A 62 20.30 -25.21 14.12
C GLY A 62 20.69 -24.45 12.86
N GLY A 63 19.76 -24.27 11.91
CA GLY A 63 19.93 -23.44 10.72
C GLY A 63 19.20 -22.10 10.81
N THR A 64 19.45 -21.24 9.83
CA THR A 64 18.66 -20.02 9.60
C THR A 64 17.91 -20.14 8.28
N LYS A 65 16.69 -19.60 8.26
CA LYS A 65 15.85 -19.53 7.08
C LYS A 65 15.36 -18.10 6.88
N SER A 66 15.38 -17.65 5.63
CA SER A 66 14.84 -16.35 5.24
C SER A 66 13.33 -16.44 5.01
N PHE A 67 12.60 -15.46 5.51
CA PHE A 67 11.16 -15.30 5.34
C PHE A 67 10.85 -13.90 4.84
N SER A 68 10.05 -13.80 3.78
CA SER A 68 9.53 -12.54 3.27
C SER A 68 8.46 -11.96 4.18
N TYR A 69 8.22 -10.65 4.05
CA TYR A 69 7.12 -9.95 4.73
C TYR A 69 5.76 -10.64 4.54
N ASP A 70 5.46 -11.10 3.32
CA ASP A 70 4.18 -11.74 2.99
C ASP A 70 4.04 -13.13 3.64
N GLU A 71 5.14 -13.87 3.76
CA GLU A 71 5.15 -15.15 4.49
C GLU A 71 4.93 -14.94 5.99
N LEU A 72 5.50 -13.89 6.58
CA LEU A 72 5.28 -13.54 7.99
C LEU A 72 3.83 -13.12 8.24
N LEU A 73 3.24 -12.36 7.31
CA LEU A 73 1.81 -12.01 7.34
C LEU A 73 0.93 -13.26 7.30
N ALA A 74 1.17 -14.15 6.33
CA ALA A 74 0.42 -15.40 6.20
C ALA A 74 0.56 -16.27 7.46
N GLY A 75 1.76 -16.34 8.03
CA GLY A 75 2.03 -17.03 9.28
C GLY A 75 1.25 -16.46 10.46
N LYS A 76 1.23 -15.13 10.63
CA LYS A 76 0.45 -14.43 11.66
C LYS A 76 -1.05 -14.71 11.53
N ASP A 77 -1.59 -14.64 10.33
CA ASP A 77 -3.03 -14.90 10.10
C ASP A 77 -3.38 -16.37 10.39
N ARG A 78 -2.48 -17.29 10.05
CA ARG A 78 -2.64 -18.71 10.38
C ARG A 78 -2.59 -18.96 11.89
N PHE A 79 -1.66 -18.30 12.58
CA PHE A 79 -1.54 -18.34 14.04
C PHE A 79 -2.81 -17.80 14.71
N GLY A 80 -3.30 -16.64 14.24
CA GLY A 80 -4.52 -16.00 14.75
C GLY A 80 -5.76 -16.87 14.63
N SER A 81 -5.89 -17.61 13.53
CA SER A 81 -7.06 -18.47 13.26
C SER A 81 -7.00 -19.86 13.92
N THR A 82 -5.80 -20.36 14.23
CA THR A 82 -5.61 -21.77 14.64
C THR A 82 -5.00 -21.92 16.04
N CYS A 83 -4.02 -21.10 16.39
CA CYS A 83 -3.18 -21.30 17.57
C CYS A 83 -3.52 -20.34 18.71
N LEU A 84 -4.12 -19.19 18.40
CA LEU A 84 -4.29 -18.08 19.33
C LEU A 84 -5.11 -18.44 20.58
N SER A 85 -6.08 -19.35 20.47
CA SER A 85 -6.89 -19.78 21.62
C SER A 85 -6.11 -20.51 22.71
N CYS A 86 -5.01 -21.17 22.34
CA CYS A 86 -4.13 -21.90 23.28
C CYS A 86 -2.83 -21.15 23.55
N HIS A 87 -2.34 -20.34 22.61
CA HIS A 87 -1.04 -19.64 22.69
C HIS A 87 -1.22 -18.11 22.65
N VAL A 88 -2.04 -17.55 23.55
CA VAL A 88 -2.22 -16.09 23.62
C VAL A 88 -0.88 -15.41 23.95
N GLY A 89 -0.39 -14.57 23.05
CA GLY A 89 0.88 -13.85 23.22
C GLY A 89 2.14 -14.71 23.10
N GLY A 90 2.03 -15.95 22.60
CA GLY A 90 3.17 -16.86 22.43
C GLY A 90 3.72 -17.46 23.74
N GLY A 91 3.06 -17.22 24.87
CA GLY A 91 3.48 -17.73 26.17
C GLY A 91 3.02 -19.16 26.40
N ASP A 92 3.68 -20.13 25.77
CA ASP A 92 3.76 -21.54 26.20
C ASP A 92 4.93 -22.27 25.49
N ASP A 93 5.94 -21.51 25.08
CA ASP A 93 7.25 -21.97 24.62
C ASP A 93 8.21 -21.87 25.83
N ARG A 94 8.58 -23.03 26.37
CA ARG A 94 9.67 -23.23 27.33
C ARG A 94 10.45 -24.45 26.92
#